data_AF-A0A2E5NW53-F1
#
_entry.id   AF-A0A2E5NW53-F1
#
_cell.length_a   1.000
_cell.length_b   1.000
_cell.length_c   1.000
_cell.angle_alpha   90.00
_cell.angle_beta   90.00
_cell.angle_gamma   90.00
#
_symmetry.space_group_name_H-M   'P 1'
#
loop_
_entity.id
_entity.type
_entity.pdbx_description
1 polymer ?
#
loop_
_entity_poly.entity_id
_entity_poly.type
_entity_poly.pdbx_seq_one_letter_code
_entity_poly.pdbx_strand_id
1 'polypeptide(L)'
;MLLGLDIHRQLWATRPSNNYKFGFKWNVGDFAYEKANVEVRVLKNEIDAVVWADNAVTTDGSEPAGFTIPDLPNAEDYYTIDGLFKVIEEALDSDPSRVSVGFDSVFGFPTSAVIEFPPDSQHKDVSFFAAQIVPIPGPPE
;
A
#
# COMPACT_ATOMS: atom_id res chain seq x y z
N MET A 1 7.31 20.44 -1.30
CA MET A 1 7.10 19.33 -0.35
C MET A 1 7.81 18.03 -0.74
N LEU A 2 8.48 17.93 -1.89
CA LEU A 2 9.18 16.70 -2.32
C LEU A 2 10.44 16.31 -1.51
N LEU A 3 11.11 17.26 -0.86
CA LEU A 3 12.39 17.01 -0.14
C LEU A 3 12.30 15.89 0.92
N GLY A 4 11.15 15.71 1.57
CA GLY A 4 10.96 14.62 2.53
C GLY A 4 10.83 13.25 1.87
N LEU A 5 10.05 13.18 0.79
CA LEU A 5 9.81 11.94 0.04
C LEU A 5 11.10 11.39 -0.57
N ASP A 6 11.95 12.27 -1.12
CA ASP A 6 13.21 11.90 -1.74
C ASP A 6 14.22 11.29 -0.76
N ILE A 7 14.35 11.86 0.44
CA ILE A 7 15.25 11.34 1.49
C ILE A 7 14.81 9.93 1.90
N HIS A 8 13.51 9.73 2.09
CA HIS A 8 12.94 8.44 2.46
C HIS A 8 13.08 7.40 1.34
N ARG A 9 12.89 7.81 0.08
CA ARG A 9 13.15 6.99 -1.11
C ARG A 9 14.62 6.56 -1.20
N GLN A 10 15.56 7.47 -0.93
CA GLN A 10 16.99 7.16 -0.91
C GLN A 10 17.35 6.19 0.22
N LEU A 11 16.79 6.36 1.41
CA LEU A 11 17.00 5.43 2.52
C LEU A 11 16.46 4.03 2.18
N TRP A 12 15.27 3.95 1.58
CA TRP A 12 14.69 2.70 1.10
C TRP A 12 15.54 2.01 0.03
N ALA A 13 16.24 2.77 -0.81
CA ALA A 13 17.16 2.23 -1.81
C ALA A 13 18.39 1.53 -1.20
N THR A 14 18.72 1.81 0.07
CA THR A 14 19.85 1.15 0.78
C THR A 14 19.48 -0.19 1.43
N ARG A 15 18.24 -0.65 1.24
CA ARG A 15 17.76 -1.91 1.80
C ARG A 15 18.67 -3.09 1.44
N PRO A 16 18.78 -4.10 2.32
CA PRO A 16 19.66 -5.24 2.10
C PRO A 16 19.13 -6.26 1.08
N SER A 17 17.84 -6.24 0.76
CA SER A 17 17.18 -7.21 -0.10
C SER A 17 16.10 -6.58 -0.96
N ASN A 18 16.00 -7.04 -2.21
CA ASN A 18 14.88 -6.73 -3.13
C ASN A 18 13.75 -7.74 -3.04
N ASN A 19 13.87 -8.70 -2.13
CA ASN A 19 12.86 -9.71 -1.81
C ASN A 19 12.39 -9.44 -0.38
N TYR A 20 11.11 -9.12 -0.23
CA TYR A 20 10.52 -8.82 1.06
C TYR A 20 9.02 -9.11 1.03
N LYS A 21 8.42 -9.19 2.22
CA LYS A 21 6.98 -9.14 2.39
C LYS A 21 6.61 -8.08 3.41
N PHE A 22 5.40 -7.56 3.33
CA PHE A 22 4.91 -6.56 4.27
C PHE A 22 3.39 -6.66 4.42
N GLY A 23 2.89 -6.29 5.59
CA GLY A 23 1.48 -6.12 5.84
C GLY A 23 0.99 -4.81 5.24
N PHE A 24 -0.16 -4.83 4.58
CA PHE A 24 -0.74 -3.66 3.94
C PHE A 24 -2.27 -3.61 4.13
N LYS A 25 -2.81 -2.41 4.16
CA LYS A 25 -4.25 -2.16 4.17
C LYS A 25 -4.58 -0.82 3.51
N TRP A 26 -5.54 -0.83 2.60
CA TRP A 26 -6.24 0.40 2.19
C TRP A 26 -7.22 0.84 3.27
N ASN A 27 -7.32 2.14 3.51
CA ASN A 27 -8.34 2.73 4.38
C ASN A 27 -9.54 3.27 3.60
N VAL A 28 -9.41 3.38 2.28
CA VAL A 28 -10.45 3.72 1.33
C VAL A 28 -10.91 2.47 0.59
N GLY A 29 -12.19 2.40 0.26
CA GLY A 29 -12.81 1.23 -0.37
C GLY A 29 -14.30 1.18 -0.07
N ASP A 30 -15.07 0.79 -1.07
CA ASP A 30 -16.52 0.67 -1.02
C ASP A 30 -16.91 -0.59 -0.22
N PHE A 31 -16.12 -1.65 -0.30
CA PHE A 31 -16.38 -2.93 0.36
C PHE A 31 -15.37 -3.24 1.47
N ALA A 32 -15.75 -4.12 2.40
CA ALA A 32 -14.88 -4.52 3.51
C ALA A 32 -13.58 -5.19 3.03
N TYR A 33 -13.65 -6.08 2.03
CA TYR A 33 -12.48 -6.79 1.50
C TYR A 33 -11.43 -5.84 0.90
N GLU A 34 -11.84 -4.71 0.31
CA GLU A 34 -10.91 -3.73 -0.25
C GLU A 34 -10.06 -3.06 0.84
N LYS A 35 -10.64 -2.94 2.04
CA LYS A 35 -10.01 -2.39 3.24
C LYS A 35 -9.47 -3.47 4.19
N ALA A 36 -9.50 -4.74 3.77
CA ALA A 36 -9.01 -5.84 4.58
C ALA A 36 -7.48 -5.84 4.60
N ASN A 37 -6.91 -6.39 5.68
CA ASN A 37 -5.47 -6.55 5.78
C ASN A 37 -4.99 -7.62 4.79
N VAL A 38 -3.89 -7.33 4.10
CA VAL A 38 -3.22 -8.26 3.21
C VAL A 38 -1.74 -8.38 3.57
N GLU A 39 -1.14 -9.49 3.15
CA GLU A 39 0.30 -9.63 3.04
C GLU A 39 0.70 -9.50 1.57
N VAL A 40 1.55 -8.53 1.26
CA VAL A 40 2.11 -8.33 -0.07
C VAL A 40 3.51 -8.93 -0.09
N ARG A 41 3.75 -9.83 -1.04
CA ARG A 41 5.05 -10.46 -1.28
C ARG A 41 5.69 -9.87 -2.52
N VAL A 42 6.93 -9.42 -2.40
CA VAL A 42 7.71 -8.81 -3.46
C VAL A 42 8.97 -9.64 -3.70
N LEU A 43 9.21 -10.03 -4.96
CA LEU A 43 10.42 -10.72 -5.40
C LEU A 43 11.05 -9.93 -6.55
N LYS A 44 12.35 -9.66 -6.46
CA LYS A 44 13.11 -8.90 -7.47
C LYS A 44 12.44 -7.56 -7.83
N ASN A 45 11.85 -6.88 -6.83
CA ASN A 45 11.09 -5.62 -6.98
C ASN A 45 9.77 -5.70 -7.76
N GLU A 46 9.23 -6.90 -7.96
CA GLU A 46 7.91 -7.13 -8.56
C GLU A 46 6.99 -7.82 -7.53
N ILE A 47 5.69 -7.53 -7.59
CA ILE A 47 4.71 -8.23 -6.76
C ILE A 47 4.65 -9.69 -7.23
N ASP A 48 4.99 -10.61 -6.33
CA ASP A 48 4.89 -12.06 -6.54
C ASP A 48 3.49 -12.56 -6.16
N ALA A 49 2.97 -12.09 -5.02
CA ALA A 49 1.67 -12.49 -4.52
C ALA A 49 1.08 -11.43 -3.58
N VAL A 50 -0.24 -11.38 -3.54
CA VAL A 50 -1.01 -10.67 -2.50
C VAL A 50 -2.01 -11.67 -1.94
N VAL A 51 -2.00 -11.83 -0.61
CA VAL A 51 -2.89 -12.78 0.07
C VAL A 51 -3.59 -12.10 1.23
N TRP A 52 -4.80 -12.56 1.55
CA TRP A 52 -5.48 -12.14 2.78
C TRP A 52 -4.59 -12.44 3.99
N ALA A 53 -4.41 -11.46 4.87
CA ALA A 53 -3.72 -11.71 6.14
C ALA A 53 -4.60 -12.55 7.07
N ASP A 54 -3.99 -13.23 8.05
CA ASP A 54 -4.72 -14.08 9.01
C ASP A 54 -5.82 -13.31 9.80
N ASN A 55 -5.65 -11.99 9.94
CA ASN A 55 -6.59 -11.10 10.60
C ASN A 55 -7.43 -10.26 9.62
N ALA A 56 -7.53 -10.66 8.35
CA ALA A 56 -8.34 -9.98 7.35
C ALA A 56 -9.82 -10.04 7.71
N VAL A 57 -10.50 -8.90 7.63
CA VAL A 57 -11.95 -8.79 7.77
C VAL A 57 -12.50 -8.46 6.38
N THR A 58 -12.96 -9.47 5.66
CA THR A 58 -13.38 -9.35 4.26
C THR A 58 -14.87 -9.07 4.07
N THR A 59 -15.64 -9.06 5.16
CA THR A 59 -17.05 -8.66 5.19
C THR A 59 -17.31 -7.84 6.45
N ASP A 60 -18.18 -6.83 6.31
CA ASP A 60 -18.70 -6.05 7.45
C ASP A 60 -20.23 -6.05 7.52
N GLY A 61 -20.89 -6.80 6.64
CA GLY A 61 -22.35 -6.91 6.56
C GLY A 61 -23.00 -5.79 5.74
N SER A 62 -22.22 -4.89 5.14
CA SER A 62 -22.71 -3.90 4.18
C SER A 62 -22.87 -4.47 2.77
N GLU A 63 -22.34 -5.66 2.51
CA GLU A 63 -22.36 -6.28 1.18
C GLU A 63 -23.79 -6.66 0.74
N PRO A 64 -24.18 -6.40 -0.52
CA PRO A 64 -25.48 -6.80 -1.05
C PRO A 64 -25.73 -8.31 -1.01
N ALA A 65 -27.00 -8.72 -0.96
CA ALA A 65 -27.36 -10.12 -1.05
C ALA A 65 -26.86 -10.75 -2.36
N GLY A 66 -26.15 -11.88 -2.26
CA GLY A 66 -25.54 -12.56 -3.41
C GLY A 66 -24.17 -12.00 -3.83
N PHE A 67 -23.63 -11.02 -3.10
CA PHE A 67 -22.26 -10.56 -3.30
C PHE A 67 -21.26 -11.68 -2.99
N THR A 68 -20.30 -11.90 -3.90
CA THR A 68 -19.26 -12.92 -3.74
C THR A 68 -17.94 -12.23 -3.41
N ILE A 69 -17.39 -12.56 -2.26
CA ILE A 69 -16.07 -12.08 -1.83
C ILE A 69 -15.02 -12.83 -2.66
N PRO A 70 -14.04 -12.14 -3.24
CA PRO A 70 -12.93 -12.79 -3.94
C PRO A 70 -12.14 -13.74 -3.03
N ASP A 71 -11.77 -14.91 -3.55
CA ASP A 71 -10.94 -15.88 -2.82
C ASP A 71 -9.55 -15.31 -2.47
N LEU A 72 -9.04 -14.41 -3.33
CA LEU A 72 -7.77 -13.70 -3.16
C LEU A 72 -7.93 -12.21 -3.48
N PRO A 73 -7.12 -11.33 -2.86
CA PRO A 73 -7.01 -9.94 -3.28
C PRO A 73 -6.58 -9.84 -4.75
N ASN A 74 -7.09 -8.85 -5.47
CA ASN A 74 -6.60 -8.55 -6.81
C ASN A 74 -5.23 -7.89 -6.71
N ALA A 75 -4.18 -8.56 -7.20
CA ALA A 75 -2.80 -8.08 -7.09
C ALA A 75 -2.55 -6.74 -7.80
N GLU A 76 -3.37 -6.39 -8.80
CA GLU A 76 -3.26 -5.12 -9.54
C GLU A 76 -3.63 -3.89 -8.69
N ASP A 77 -4.35 -4.09 -7.58
CA ASP A 77 -4.75 -3.01 -6.67
C ASP A 77 -3.69 -2.68 -5.61
N TYR A 78 -2.52 -3.33 -5.68
CA TYR A 78 -1.44 -3.20 -4.71
C TYR A 78 -0.13 -2.79 -5.38
N TYR A 79 0.78 -2.30 -4.55
CA TYR A 79 2.04 -1.73 -5.00
C TYR A 79 3.20 -2.33 -4.21
N THR A 80 4.36 -2.40 -4.83
CA THR A 80 5.62 -2.54 -4.07
C THR A 80 5.86 -1.27 -3.24
N ILE A 81 6.81 -1.28 -2.31
CA ILE A 81 7.18 -0.06 -1.59
C ILE A 81 7.64 1.06 -2.54
N ASP A 82 8.41 0.71 -3.57
CA ASP A 82 8.82 1.65 -4.62
C ASP A 82 7.60 2.20 -5.40
N GLY A 83 6.57 1.38 -5.60
CA GLY A 83 5.29 1.81 -6.17
C GLY A 83 4.52 2.76 -5.25
N LEU A 84 4.49 2.53 -3.93
CA LEU A 84 3.84 3.43 -2.97
C LEU A 84 4.46 4.83 -2.97
N PHE A 85 5.78 4.94 -3.14
CA PHE A 85 6.42 6.25 -3.34
C PHE A 85 5.89 6.99 -4.57
N LYS A 86 5.60 6.28 -5.67
CA LYS A 86 5.03 6.88 -6.89
C LYS A 86 3.58 7.29 -6.68
N VAL A 87 2.77 6.44 -6.05
CA VAL A 87 1.37 6.76 -5.72
C VAL A 87 1.30 8.04 -4.87
N ILE A 88 2.18 8.18 -3.87
CA ILE A 88 2.26 9.41 -3.07
C ILE A 88 2.69 10.59 -3.93
N GLU A 89 3.73 10.46 -4.76
CA GLU A 89 4.23 11.54 -5.62
C GLU A 89 3.16 12.04 -6.60
N GLU A 90 2.50 11.13 -7.32
CA GLU A 90 1.41 11.45 -8.26
C GLU A 90 0.23 12.13 -7.54
N ALA A 91 -0.12 11.67 -6.34
CA ALA A 91 -1.17 12.28 -5.55
C ALA A 91 -0.81 13.70 -5.06
N LEU A 92 0.45 13.94 -4.71
CA LEU A 92 0.94 15.28 -4.32
C LEU A 92 0.95 16.26 -5.50
N ASP A 93 1.25 15.76 -6.71
CA ASP A 93 1.24 16.56 -7.94
C ASP A 93 -0.18 16.91 -8.41
N SER A 94 -1.20 16.30 -7.82
CA SER A 94 -2.61 16.43 -8.19
C SER A 94 -3.40 17.43 -7.32
N ASP A 95 -2.72 18.39 -6.70
CA ASP A 95 -3.28 19.47 -5.85
C ASP A 95 -4.22 18.97 -4.72
N PRO A 96 -3.70 18.15 -3.78
CA PRO A 96 -4.51 17.62 -2.69
C PRO A 96 -4.87 18.71 -1.67
N SER A 97 -6.07 18.60 -1.11
CA SER A 97 -6.57 19.51 -0.06
C SER A 97 -5.95 19.20 1.31
N ARG A 98 -5.56 17.95 1.56
CA ARG A 98 -4.91 17.50 2.79
C ARG A 98 -3.88 16.44 2.48
N VAL A 99 -2.74 16.53 3.17
CA VAL A 99 -1.64 15.58 3.06
C VAL A 99 -1.12 15.24 4.45
N SER A 100 -1.01 13.95 4.75
CA SER A 100 -0.28 13.41 5.88
C SER A 100 0.39 12.11 5.45
N VAL A 101 1.72 12.06 5.51
CA VAL A 101 2.50 10.87 5.12
C VAL A 101 3.41 10.49 6.28
N GLY A 102 3.39 9.20 6.62
CA GLY A 102 4.28 8.60 7.60
C GLY A 102 5.33 7.74 6.92
N PHE A 103 6.54 7.74 7.47
CA PHE A 103 7.64 6.90 7.00
C PHE A 103 8.27 6.15 8.16
N ASP A 104 8.81 4.98 7.87
CA ASP A 104 9.66 4.26 8.81
C ASP A 104 10.99 5.00 8.99
N SER A 105 11.43 5.17 10.23
CA SER A 105 12.63 5.94 10.55
C SER A 105 13.95 5.20 10.27
N VAL A 106 13.89 3.87 10.12
CA VAL A 106 15.08 3.02 9.94
C VAL A 106 15.29 2.71 8.46
N PHE A 107 14.24 2.30 7.78
CA PHE A 107 14.27 1.83 6.39
C PHE A 107 13.68 2.83 5.40
N GLY A 108 13.01 3.88 5.89
CA GLY A 108 12.52 4.97 5.05
C GLY A 108 11.29 4.66 4.21
N PHE A 109 10.72 3.45 4.23
CA PHE A 109 9.52 3.15 3.45
C PHE A 109 8.29 3.90 3.97
N PRO A 110 7.28 4.18 3.11
CA PRO A 110 6.04 4.81 3.55
C PRO A 110 5.26 3.84 4.44
N THR A 111 4.97 4.23 5.68
CA THR A 111 4.19 3.43 6.64
C THR A 111 2.72 3.83 6.64
N SER A 112 2.41 5.04 6.22
CA SER A 112 1.03 5.50 6.03
C SER A 112 0.94 6.66 5.06
N ALA A 113 -0.21 6.78 4.41
CA ALA A 113 -0.60 8.00 3.71
C ALA A 113 -2.07 8.30 3.99
N VAL A 114 -2.39 9.58 4.11
CA VAL A 114 -3.73 10.16 4.06
C VAL A 114 -3.63 11.39 3.18
N ILE A 115 -4.08 11.26 1.94
CA ILE A 115 -4.10 12.32 0.94
C ILE A 115 -5.55 12.45 0.48
N GLU A 116 -6.16 13.58 0.80
CA GLU A 116 -7.57 13.87 0.50
C GLU A 116 -7.65 14.96 -0.56
N PHE A 117 -8.50 14.76 -1.56
CA PHE A 117 -8.71 15.72 -2.65
C PHE A 117 -9.96 16.58 -2.41
N PRO A 118 -10.03 17.79 -3.00
CA PRO A 118 -11.25 18.58 -3.00
C PRO A 118 -12.46 17.79 -3.54
N PRO A 119 -13.70 18.02 -3.07
CA PRO A 119 -14.88 17.29 -3.52
C PRO A 119 -15.19 17.40 -5.02
N ASP A 120 -14.69 18.43 -5.70
CA ASP A 120 -14.80 18.68 -7.13
C ASP A 120 -13.62 18.11 -7.95
N SER A 121 -12.66 17.46 -7.29
CA SER A 121 -11.54 16.77 -7.94
C SER A 121 -12.00 15.49 -8.65
N GLN A 122 -11.29 15.14 -9.72
CA GLN A 122 -11.43 13.84 -10.39
C GLN A 122 -10.56 12.76 -9.76
N HIS A 123 -9.66 13.13 -8.84
CA HIS A 123 -8.78 12.22 -8.14
C HIS A 123 -9.48 11.59 -6.95
N LYS A 124 -9.22 10.30 -6.74
CA LYS A 124 -9.69 9.57 -5.55
C LYS A 124 -8.70 9.77 -4.40
N ASP A 125 -9.22 9.86 -3.18
CA ASP A 125 -8.41 9.90 -1.97
C ASP A 125 -7.46 8.70 -1.90
N VAL A 126 -6.24 8.94 -1.44
CA VAL A 126 -5.25 7.89 -1.18
C VAL A 126 -5.11 7.75 0.32
N SER A 127 -5.52 6.61 0.87
CA SER A 127 -5.22 6.31 2.26
C SER A 127 -4.89 4.85 2.51
N PHE A 128 -3.75 4.61 3.16
CA PHE A 128 -3.28 3.27 3.47
C PHE A 128 -2.42 3.23 4.74
N PHE A 129 -2.20 2.00 5.22
CA PHE A 129 -1.13 1.62 6.15
C PHE A 129 -0.27 0.51 5.55
N ALA A 130 1.04 0.60 5.77
CA ALA A 130 2.02 -0.43 5.45
C ALA A 130 2.94 -0.67 6.65
N ALA A 131 3.16 -1.93 7.01
CA ALA A 131 3.91 -2.28 8.21
C ALA A 131 4.56 -3.66 8.10
N GLN A 132 5.31 -4.05 9.14
CA GLN A 132 5.85 -5.40 9.30
C GLN A 132 6.67 -5.87 8.09
N ILE A 133 7.54 -4.99 7.57
CA ILE A 133 8.40 -5.36 6.46
C ILE A 133 9.44 -6.39 6.91
N VAL A 134 9.51 -7.51 6.20
CA VAL A 134 10.40 -8.62 6.53
C VAL A 134 11.11 -9.07 5.24
N PRO A 135 12.46 -9.11 5.20
CA PRO A 135 13.18 -9.72 4.10
C PRO A 135 12.83 -11.21 3.95
N ILE A 136 12.70 -11.67 2.72
CA ILE A 136 12.42 -13.09 2.43
C ILE A 136 13.47 -13.68 1.50
N PRO A 137 13.71 -15.01 1.54
CA PRO A 137 14.54 -15.68 0.55
C PRO A 137 14.00 -15.43 -0.87
N GLY A 138 14.92 -15.28 -1.82
CA GLY A 138 14.56 -15.25 -3.23
C GLY A 138 14.03 -16.60 -3.71
N PRO A 139 13.42 -16.65 -4.90
CA PRO A 139 13.11 -17.93 -5.53
C PRO A 139 14.42 -18.73 -5.74
N PRO A 140 14.36 -20.08 -5.69
CA PRO A 140 15.51 -20.92 -6.06
C PRO A 140 16.02 -20.53 -7.45
N GLU A 141 17.35 -20.57 -7.64
CA GLU A 141 17.99 -20.39 -8.96
C GLU A 141 17.64 -21.53 -9.93
#